data_AF-A0A7X9B734-F1
#
_entry.id   AF-A0A7X9B734-F1
#
_cell.length_a   1.000
_cell.length_b   1.000
_cell.length_c   1.000
_cell.angle_alpha   90.00
_cell.angle_beta   90.00
_cell.angle_gamma   90.00
#
_symmetry.space_group_name_H-M   'P 1'
#
loop_
_entity.id
_entity.type
_entity.pdbx_description
1 polymer ?
#
loop_
_entity_poly.entity_id
_entity_poly.type
_entity_poly.pdbx_seq_one_letter_code
_entity_poly.pdbx_strand_id
1 'polypeptide(L)' 'MKIKNVVIGAGYAGAVTARRLAEEKNEKVLVIDKHNHIAGHAHDQYNEYGILIHT' A
#
# COMPACT_ATOMS: atom_id res chain seq x y z
N MET A 1 18.70 -8.22 6.45
CA MET A 1 18.24 -8.19 5.04
C MET A 1 18.49 -6.79 4.48
N LYS A 2 19.11 -6.64 3.29
CA LYS A 2 19.36 -5.32 2.69
C LYS A 2 18.14 -4.87 1.87
N ILE A 3 17.62 -3.70 2.17
CA ILE A 3 16.49 -3.06 1.47
C ILE A 3 17.06 -1.89 0.68
N LYS A 4 16.72 -1.78 -0.61
CA LYS A 4 17.28 -0.73 -1.48
C LYS A 4 16.44 0.55 -1.46
N ASN A 5 15.11 0.41 -1.44
CA ASN A 5 14.20 1.54 -1.43
C ASN A 5 13.16 1.39 -0.31
N VAL A 6 12.74 2.54 0.24
CA VAL A 6 11.61 2.63 1.17
C VAL A 6 10.55 3.50 0.53
N VAL A 7 9.32 3.02 0.51
CA VAL A 7 8.13 3.76 0.06
C VAL A 7 7.22 3.99 1.25
N ILE A 8 6.88 5.25 1.51
CA ILE A 8 6.00 5.65 2.61
C ILE A 8 4.62 6.00 2.03
N GLY A 9 3.60 5.28 2.48
CA GLY A 9 2.25 5.24 1.94
C GLY A 9 2.05 4.03 1.01
N ALA A 10 1.01 3.24 1.27
CA ALA A 10 0.54 2.11 0.47
C ALA A 10 -0.76 2.43 -0.28
N GLY A 11 -1.03 3.71 -0.53
CA GLY A 11 -2.04 4.17 -1.49
C GLY A 11 -1.61 3.98 -2.95
N TYR A 12 -2.40 4.44 -3.91
CA TYR A 12 -2.13 4.25 -5.34
C TYR A 12 -0.70 4.59 -5.77
N ALA A 13 -0.23 5.79 -5.45
CA ALA A 13 1.11 6.23 -5.85
C ALA A 13 2.20 5.33 -5.25
N GLY A 14 2.14 5.07 -3.94
CA GLY A 14 3.15 4.27 -3.27
C GLY A 14 3.12 2.80 -3.69
N ALA A 15 1.95 2.19 -3.79
CA ALA A 15 1.79 0.81 -4.24
C ALA A 15 2.31 0.62 -5.68
N VAL A 16 1.97 1.54 -6.59
CA VAL A 16 2.46 1.50 -7.98
C VAL A 16 3.97 1.73 -8.03
N THR A 17 4.52 2.71 -7.32
CA THR A 17 5.96 2.95 -7.28
C THR A 17 6.71 1.73 -6.74
N ALA A 18 6.25 1.15 -5.62
CA ALA A 18 6.86 -0.02 -5.02
C ALA A 18 6.82 -1.22 -5.99
N ARG A 19 5.68 -1.45 -6.63
CA ARG A 19 5.51 -2.50 -7.65
C ARG A 19 6.50 -2.33 -8.80
N ARG A 20 6.60 -1.13 -9.37
CA ARG A 20 7.53 -0.87 -10.50
C ARG A 20 8.98 -1.08 -10.10
N LEU A 21 9.40 -0.64 -8.91
CA LEU A 21 10.75 -0.89 -8.41
C LEU A 21 11.02 -2.39 -8.19
N ALA A 22 10.03 -3.13 -7.66
CA ALA A 22 10.16 -4.57 -7.44
C ALA A 22 10.17 -5.37 -8.75
N GLU A 23 9.22 -5.12 -9.65
CA GLU A 23 9.02 -5.91 -10.88
C GLU A 23 9.99 -5.48 -12.01
N GLU A 24 10.14 -4.17 -12.26
CA GLU A 24 10.94 -3.69 -13.41
C GLU A 24 12.44 -3.64 -13.08
N LYS A 25 12.80 -3.42 -11.81
CA LYS A 25 14.22 -3.27 -11.38
C LYS A 25 14.72 -4.42 -10.50
N ASN A 26 13.86 -5.38 -10.13
CA ASN A 26 14.20 -6.49 -9.24
C ASN A 26 14.79 -6.01 -7.89
N GLU A 27 14.29 -4.89 -7.37
CA GLU A 27 14.78 -4.27 -6.14
C GLU A 27 13.93 -4.68 -4.93
N LYS A 28 14.57 -5.00 -3.80
CA LYS A 28 13.83 -5.16 -2.54
C LYS A 28 13.36 -3.80 -2.02
N VAL A 29 12.05 -3.66 -1.88
CA VAL A 29 11.38 -2.44 -1.42
C VAL A 29 10.68 -2.70 -0.08
N LEU A 30 10.83 -1.78 0.87
CA LEU A 30 10.02 -1.73 2.08
C LEU A 30 8.89 -0.74 1.87
N VAL A 31 7.64 -1.18 2.03
CA VAL A 31 6.46 -0.32 1.99
C VAL A 31 5.94 -0.15 3.42
N ILE A 32 5.70 1.09 3.85
CA ILE A 32 5.19 1.42 5.18
C ILE A 32 3.96 2.29 5.00
N ASP A 33 2.83 1.92 5.59
CA ASP A 33 1.67 2.79 5.72
C ASP A 33 1.39 3.04 7.21
N LYS A 34 0.79 4.19 7.53
CA LYS A 34 0.36 4.52 8.89
C LYS A 34 -1.01 3.93 9.23
N HIS A 35 -1.81 3.61 8.22
CA HIS A 35 -3.15 3.08 8.41
C HIS A 35 -3.11 1.56 8.63
N ASN A 36 -4.17 1.01 9.23
CA ASN A 36 -4.34 -0.43 9.42
C ASN A 36 -4.88 -1.13 8.16
N HIS A 37 -4.94 -0.42 7.04
CA HIS A 37 -5.42 -0.89 5.75
C HIS A 37 -4.49 -0.42 4.64
N ILE A 38 -4.65 -1.00 3.46
CA ILE A 38 -3.90 -0.65 2.25
C ILE A 38 -4.76 0.17 1.29
N ALA A 39 -4.16 0.71 0.22
CA ALA A 39 -4.81 1.49 -0.83
C ALA A 39 -5.25 2.92 -0.46
N GLY A 40 -4.92 3.41 0.73
CA GLY A 40 -5.14 4.82 1.11
C GLY A 40 -6.64 5.15 1.19
N HIS A 41 -7.10 6.15 0.42
CA HIS A 41 -8.52 6.52 0.32
C HIS A 41 -9.32 5.69 -0.69
N ALA A 42 -8.78 4.54 -1.11
CA ALA A 42 -9.47 3.62 -2.00
C ALA A 42 -9.50 2.25 -1.36
N HIS A 43 -10.18 2.16 -0.22
CA HIS A 43 -10.28 0.94 0.55
C HIS A 43 -11.72 0.69 0.98
N ASP A 44 -12.02 -0.56 1.27
CA ASP A 44 -13.30 -0.96 1.79
C ASP A 44 -13.20 -1.21 3.29
N GLN A 45 -14.27 -0.90 4.02
CA GLN A 45 -14.42 -1.22 5.43
C GLN A 45 -15.86 -1.61 5.74
N TYR A 46 -16.05 -2.43 6.77
CA TYR A 46 -17.38 -2.72 7.29
C TYR A 46 -17.83 -1.58 8.19
N ASN A 47 -19.04 -1.08 7.98
CA ASN A 47 -19.66 -0.12 8.90
C ASN A 47 -20.21 -0.82 10.16
N GLU A 48 -20.78 -0.03 11.08
CA GLU A 48 -21.35 -0.51 12.35
C GLU A 48 -22.51 -1.53 12.20
N TYR A 49 -23.13 -1.61 11.01
CA TYR A 49 -24.19 -2.56 10.67
C TYR A 49 -23.66 -3.81 9.95
N GLY A 50 -22.35 -3.95 9.79
CA GLY A 50 -21.72 -5.06 9.06
C GLY A 50 -21.87 -4.99 7.54
N ILE A 51 -22.18 -3.81 6.99
CA ILE A 51 -22.25 -3.59 5.54
C ILE A 51 -20.88 -3.14 5.04
N LEU A 52 -20.37 -3.78 3.98
CA LEU A 52 -19.13 -3.38 3.33
C LEU A 52 -19.36 -2.10 2.53
N ILE A 53 -18.57 -1.06 2.81
CA ILE A 53 -18.63 0.24 2.15
C ILE A 53 -17.25 0.64 1.62
N HIS A 54 -17.22 1.38 0.53
CA HIS A 54 -16.00 1.99 -0.02
C HIS A 54 -15.79 3.39 0.58
N THR A 55 -14.55 3.71 0.96
CA THR A 55 -14.17 4.98 1.59
C THR A 55 -12.82 5.51 1.14
#